data_AF-A0A6H1N2Q4-F1
#
_entry.id   AF-A0A6H1N2Q4-F1
#
_cell.length_a   1.000
_cell.length_b   1.000
_cell.length_c   1.000
_cell.angle_alpha   90.00
_cell.angle_beta   90.00
_cell.angle_gamma   90.00
#
_symmetry.space_group_name_H-M   'P 1'
#
loop_
_entity.id
_entity.type
_entity.pdbx_description
1 polymer ?
#
loop_
_entity_poly.entity_id
_entity_poly.type
_entity_poly.pdbx_seq_one_letter_code
_entity_poly.pdbx_strand_id
1 'polypeptide(L)' 'MTTNAGALNLEQQLGLVKDISALIVEAAGDASLAGRTWVALTEAVPGGWGIGGHAYTDEEIAQTARKLLGKE' A
#
# COMPACT_ATOMS: atom_id res chain seq x y z
N MET A 1 6.29 -1.86 -0.18
CA MET A 1 4.86 -2.14 -0.39
C MET A 1 4.55 -2.04 -1.87
N THR A 2 3.75 -2.95 -2.37
CA THR A 2 3.25 -2.90 -3.74
C THR A 2 1.80 -2.46 -3.70
N THR A 3 1.37 -1.65 -4.66
CA THR A 3 -0.03 -1.24 -4.88
C THR A 3 -0.40 -1.45 -6.34
N ASN A 4 -1.69 -1.36 -6.65
CA ASN A 4 -2.16 -1.13 -8.01
C ASN A 4 -1.63 0.23 -8.55
N ALA A 5 -1.55 0.34 -9.87
CA ALA A 5 -1.06 1.55 -10.53
C ALA A 5 -2.01 2.73 -10.24
N GLY A 6 -1.45 3.89 -9.86
CA GLY A 6 -2.22 5.09 -9.56
C GLY A 6 -3.06 5.00 -8.28
N ALA A 7 -2.87 3.96 -7.45
CA ALA A 7 -3.63 3.79 -6.21
C ALA A 7 -3.37 4.90 -5.18
N LEU A 8 -2.18 5.51 -5.21
CA LEU A 8 -1.76 6.53 -4.28
C LEU A 8 -1.33 7.79 -5.04
N ASN A 9 -1.88 8.93 -4.64
CA ASN A 9 -1.32 10.23 -5.01
C ASN A 9 -0.07 10.56 -4.18
N LEU A 10 0.66 11.61 -4.54
CA LEU A 10 1.92 11.99 -3.86
C LEU A 10 1.73 12.26 -2.35
N GLU A 11 0.64 12.92 -1.96
CA GLU A 11 0.34 13.19 -0.56
C GLU A 11 0.16 11.89 0.25
N GLN A 12 -0.59 10.94 -0.32
CA GLN A 12 -0.81 9.63 0.28
C GLN A 12 0.48 8.81 0.34
N GLN A 13 1.34 8.89 -0.68
CA GLN A 13 2.67 8.25 -0.66
C GLN A 13 3.52 8.79 0.50
N LEU A 14 3.58 10.11 0.67
CA LEU A 14 4.34 10.76 1.75
C LEU A 14 3.79 10.39 3.14
N GLY A 15 2.46 10.42 3.30
CA GLY A 15 1.80 10.03 4.54
C GLY A 15 2.09 8.57 4.91
N LEU A 16 1.96 7.67 3.95
CA LEU A 16 2.21 6.25 4.14
C LEU A 16 3.68 5.94 4.52
N VAL A 17 4.65 6.60 3.87
CA VAL A 17 6.07 6.44 4.22
C VAL A 17 6.33 6.91 5.66
N LYS A 18 5.75 8.04 6.05
CA LYS A 18 5.83 8.56 7.42
C LYS A 18 5.24 7.59 8.43
N ASP A 19 4.03 7.12 8.18
CA ASP A 19 3.29 6.28 9.13
C ASP A 19 3.94 4.91 9.31
N ILE A 20 4.41 4.29 8.22
CA ILE A 20 5.18 3.03 8.30
C ILE A 20 6.47 3.23 9.11
N SER A 21 7.20 4.32 8.86
CA SER A 21 8.45 4.59 9.56
C SER A 21 8.23 4.80 11.06
N ALA A 22 7.16 5.50 11.43
CA ALA A 22 6.76 5.70 12.83
C ALA A 22 6.34 4.38 13.49
N LEU A 23 5.57 3.54 12.80
CA LEU A 23 5.16 2.23 13.29
C LEU A 23 6.37 1.33 13.60
N ILE A 24 7.40 1.33 12.73
CA ILE A 24 8.63 0.55 12.97
C ILE A 24 9.37 1.04 14.21
N VAL A 25 9.49 2.36 14.40
CA VAL A 25 10.10 2.95 15.59
C VAL A 25 9.37 2.51 16.86
N GLU A 26 8.04 2.59 16.86
CA GLU A 26 7.21 2.21 18.00
C GLU A 26 7.35 0.70 18.31
N ALA A 27 7.17 -0.14 17.30
CA ALA A 27 7.22 -1.60 17.46
C ALA A 27 8.59 -2.10 17.93
N ALA A 28 9.68 -1.46 17.49
CA ALA A 28 11.04 -1.83 17.88
C ALA A 28 11.53 -1.15 19.17
N GLY A 29 10.85 -0.09 19.64
CA GLY A 29 11.31 0.71 20.77
C GLY A 29 12.62 1.48 20.52
N ASP A 30 12.99 1.71 19.26
CA ASP A 30 14.24 2.38 18.86
C ASP A 30 13.97 3.57 17.92
N ALA A 31 14.04 4.79 18.48
CA ALA A 31 13.84 6.03 17.74
C ALA A 31 14.85 6.27 16.62
N SER A 32 16.05 5.69 16.70
CA SER A 32 17.08 5.88 15.67
C SER A 32 16.77 5.10 14.38
N LEU A 33 15.75 4.24 14.36
CA LEU A 33 15.27 3.58 13.16
C LEU A 33 14.53 4.53 12.21
N ALA A 34 14.04 5.69 12.66
CA ALA A 34 13.38 6.67 11.79
C ALA A 34 14.26 7.09 10.61
N GLY A 35 15.56 7.32 10.84
CA GLY A 35 16.51 7.71 9.79
C GLY A 35 17.14 6.54 9.03
N ARG A 36 16.83 5.30 9.41
CA ARG A 36 17.43 4.08 8.84
C ARG A 36 16.41 3.17 8.17
N THR A 37 15.12 3.47 8.31
CA THR A 37 14.02 2.75 7.68
C THR A 37 13.79 3.31 6.29
N TRP A 38 13.89 2.45 5.28
CA TRP A 38 13.60 2.79 3.89
C TRP A 38 12.28 2.12 3.50
N VAL A 39 11.35 2.91 2.94
CA VAL A 39 10.06 2.40 2.47
C VAL A 39 10.05 2.44 0.95
N ALA A 40 10.10 1.27 0.30
CA ALA A 40 9.95 1.16 -1.14
C ALA A 40 8.46 1.11 -1.51
N LEU A 41 8.01 1.99 -2.40
CA LEU A 41 6.70 1.94 -3.02
C LEU A 41 6.86 1.46 -4.47
N THR A 42 6.04 0.49 -4.87
CA THR A 42 6.06 -0.11 -6.20
C THR A 42 4.64 -0.27 -6.70
N GLU A 43 4.45 -0.15 -8.00
CA GLU A 43 3.14 -0.33 -8.62
C GLU A 43 3.15 -1.60 -9.47
N ALA A 44 2.08 -2.39 -9.36
CA ALA A 44 1.81 -3.49 -10.25
C ALA A 44 1.00 -2.99 -11.45
N VAL A 45 1.33 -3.51 -12.63
CA VAL A 45 0.48 -3.38 -13.81
C VAL A 45 -0.83 -4.16 -13.61
N PRO A 46 -1.92 -3.84 -14.34
CA PRO A 46 -3.16 -4.63 -14.29
C PRO A 46 -2.90 -6.12 -14.55
N GLY A 47 -3.47 -6.99 -13.71
CA GLY A 47 -3.22 -8.44 -13.74
C GLY A 47 -1.90 -8.86 -13.07
N GLY A 48 -1.11 -7.92 -12.57
CA GLY A 48 0.14 -8.20 -11.85
C GLY A 48 -0.04 -8.81 -10.47
N TRP A 49 -1.27 -8.87 -9.95
CA TRP A 49 -1.61 -9.40 -8.63
C TRP A 49 -2.51 -10.63 -8.74
N GLY A 50 -2.09 -11.73 -8.12
CA GLY A 50 -2.85 -12.97 -8.10
C GLY A 50 -3.25 -13.38 -6.68
N ILE A 51 -4.55 -13.61 -6.45
CA ILE A 51 -5.06 -14.16 -5.18
C ILE A 51 -5.97 -15.33 -5.51
N GLY A 52 -5.77 -16.48 -4.84
CA GLY A 52 -6.63 -17.65 -5.03
C GLY A 52 -6.67 -18.21 -6.44
N GLY A 53 -5.63 -18.00 -7.25
CA GLY A 53 -5.56 -18.45 -8.65
C GLY A 53 -6.23 -17.51 -9.65
N HIS A 54 -6.66 -16.32 -9.22
CA HIS A 54 -7.19 -15.29 -10.11
C HIS A 54 -6.26 -14.08 -10.16
N ALA A 55 -5.90 -13.65 -11.36
CA ALA A 55 -5.15 -12.41 -11.59
C ALA A 55 -6.13 -11.25 -11.69
N TYR A 56 -5.96 -10.23 -10.85
CA TYR A 56 -6.89 -9.12 -10.70
C TYR A 56 -6.44 -7.88 -11.48
N THR A 57 -7.38 -7.20 -12.14
CA THR A 57 -7.18 -5.84 -12.65
C THR A 57 -7.38 -4.79 -11.56
N ASP A 58 -6.93 -3.57 -11.85
CA ASP A 58 -7.11 -2.44 -10.94
C ASP A 58 -8.60 -2.11 -10.73
N GLU A 59 -9.43 -2.20 -11.79
CA GLU A 59 -10.87 -2.01 -11.68
C GLU A 59 -11.53 -3.08 -10.80
N GLU A 60 -11.16 -4.35 -10.97
CA GLU A 60 -11.73 -5.45 -10.18
C GLU A 60 -11.41 -5.29 -8.69
N ILE A 61 -10.17 -4.88 -8.36
CA ILE A 61 -9.76 -4.58 -6.99
C ILE A 61 -10.58 -3.40 -6.45
N ALA A 62 -10.68 -2.30 -7.18
CA ALA A 62 -11.39 -1.11 -6.75
C ALA A 62 -12.89 -1.37 -6.55
N GLN A 63 -13.53 -2.11 -7.45
CA GLN A 63 -14.93 -2.50 -7.34
C GLN A 63 -15.15 -3.42 -6.14
N THR A 64 -14.29 -4.43 -5.96
CA THR A 64 -14.36 -5.34 -4.80
C THR A 64 -14.22 -4.56 -3.50
N ALA A 65 -13.29 -3.61 -3.42
CA ALA A 65 -13.10 -2.77 -2.25
C ALA A 65 -14.33 -1.88 -1.97
N ARG A 66 -14.91 -1.24 -2.99
CA ARG A 66 -16.14 -0.44 -2.82
C ARG A 66 -17.30 -1.26 -2.28
N LYS A 67 -17.49 -2.47 -2.81
CA LYS A 67 -18.49 -3.43 -2.35
C LYS A 67 -18.30 -3.81 -0.88
N LEU A 68 -17.08 -4.19 -0.49
CA LEU A 68 -16.76 -4.55 0.89
C LEU A 68 -16.94 -3.40 1.88
N LEU A 69 -16.72 -2.16 1.43
CA LEU A 69 -16.89 -0.95 2.24
C LEU A 69 -18.33 -0.41 2.23
N GLY A 70 -19.27 -1.05 1.54
CA GLY A 70 -20.66 -0.58 1.42
C GLY A 70 -20.80 0.74 0.66
N LYS A 71 -19.92 0.99 -0.31
CA LYS A 71 -19.88 2.22 -1.13
C LYS A 71 -20.29 1.95 -2.58
N GLU A 72 -21.21 1.01 -2.79
CA GLU A 72 -21.80 0.72 -4.11
C GLU A 72 -22.77 1.83 -4.55
#